data_AF-A0A920IPA8-F1
#
_entry.id   AF-A0A920IPA8-F1
#
_cell.length_a   1.000
_cell.length_b   1.000
_cell.length_c   1.000
_cell.angle_alpha   90.00
_cell.angle_beta   90.00
_cell.angle_gamma   90.00
#
_symmetry.space_group_name_H-M   'P 1'
#
loop_
_entity.id
_entity.type
_entity.pdbx_description
1 polymer ?
#
loop_
_entity_poly.entity_id
_entity_poly.type
_entity_poly.pdbx_seq_one_letter_code
_entity_poly.pdbx_strand_id
1 'polypeptide(L)'
;MADGSTVTHVLGTIYLFAAGVADGFLKPILLGRGVETPMPVVLVGALGGMAAEGLIGLFVGAVMLSVSYKLLMVWVDTASPTSTWTTLLPLA
;
A
#
# COMPACT_ATOMS: atom_id res chain seq x y z
N MET A 1 -4.87 -39.89 22.14
CA MET A 1 -5.44 -39.87 20.79
C MET A 1 -5.27 -38.43 20.32
N ALA A 2 -4.27 -38.14 19.49
CA ALA A 2 -4.10 -36.78 18.97
C ALA A 2 -5.10 -36.65 17.80
N ASP A 3 -6.18 -35.93 18.06
CA ASP A 3 -7.36 -35.90 17.22
C ASP A 3 -7.05 -35.14 15.92
N GLY A 4 -7.28 -35.79 14.77
CA GLY A 4 -6.99 -35.24 13.44
C GLY A 4 -7.68 -33.90 13.14
N SER A 5 -8.64 -33.48 13.96
CA SER A 5 -9.25 -32.15 13.91
C SER A 5 -8.26 -31.05 14.30
N THR A 6 -7.49 -31.20 15.39
CA THR A 6 -6.57 -30.15 15.88
C THR A 6 -5.49 -29.84 14.85
N VAL A 7 -4.94 -30.88 14.20
CA VAL A 7 -3.95 -30.70 13.13
C VAL A 7 -4.55 -29.96 11.93
N THR A 8 -5.80 -30.30 11.57
CA THR A 8 -6.52 -29.63 10.47
C THR A 8 -6.81 -28.16 10.79
N HIS A 9 -7.19 -27.84 12.03
CA HIS A 9 -7.42 -26.47 12.47
C HIS A 9 -6.14 -25.63 12.45
N VAL A 10 -5.01 -26.16 12.94
CA VAL A 10 -3.73 -25.44 12.93
C VAL A 10 -3.25 -25.18 11.51
N LEU A 11 -3.32 -26.19 10.63
CA LEU A 11 -2.97 -26.03 9.21
C LEU A 11 -3.90 -25.04 8.52
N GLY A 12 -5.20 -25.10 8.81
CA GLY A 12 -6.19 -24.16 8.29
C GLY A 12 -5.91 -22.72 8.72
N THR A 13 -5.56 -22.48 9.99
CA THR A 13 -5.21 -21.14 10.49
C THR A 13 -3.96 -20.59 9.79
N ILE A 14 -2.91 -21.41 9.64
CA ILE A 14 -1.69 -20.98 8.95
C ILE A 14 -1.99 -20.68 7.47
N TYR A 15 -2.77 -21.54 6.81
CA TYR A 15 -3.18 -21.36 5.42
C TYR A 15 -4.02 -20.09 5.22
N LEU A 16 -5.03 -19.85 6.06
CA LEU A 16 -5.89 -18.66 6.01
C LEU A 16 -5.12 -17.38 6.33
N PHE A 17 -4.17 -17.43 7.26
CA PHE A 17 -3.31 -16.30 7.58
C PHE A 17 -2.39 -15.96 6.39
N ALA A 18 -1.73 -16.96 5.81
CA ALA A 18 -0.89 -16.79 4.64
C ALA A 18 -1.71 -16.32 3.42
N ALA A 19 -2.90 -16.89 3.20
CA ALA A 19 -3.81 -16.48 2.14
C ALA A 19 -4.31 -15.04 2.34
N GLY A 20 -4.64 -14.63 3.57
CA GLY A 20 -5.05 -13.25 3.88
C GLY A 20 -3.95 -12.22 3.63
N VAL A 21 -2.70 -12.56 3.98
CA VAL A 21 -1.52 -11.72 3.68
C VAL A 21 -1.28 -11.70 2.17
N ALA A 22 -1.35 -12.85 1.51
CA ALA A 22 -1.15 -12.98 0.07
C ALA A 22 -2.22 -12.20 -0.70
N ASP A 23 -3.50 -12.32 -0.38
CA ASP A 23 -4.61 -11.58 -1.01
C ASP A 23 -4.52 -10.07 -0.73
N GLY A 24 -3.97 -9.68 0.42
CA GLY A 24 -3.66 -8.29 0.77
C GLY A 24 -2.60 -7.68 -0.16
N PHE A 25 -1.53 -8.42 -0.49
CA PHE A 25 -0.46 -7.97 -1.38
C PHE A 25 -0.76 -8.20 -2.87
N LEU A 26 -1.48 -9.27 -3.23
CA LEU A 26 -1.80 -9.63 -4.62
C LEU A 26 -2.77 -8.64 -5.25
N LYS A 27 -3.76 -8.13 -4.50
CA LYS A 27 -4.73 -7.14 -5.04
C LYS A 27 -4.07 -5.85 -5.54
N PRO A 28 -3.17 -5.19 -4.79
CA PRO A 28 -2.46 -4.01 -5.28
C PRO A 28 -1.42 -4.30 -6.37
N ILE A 29 -0.84 -5.50 -6.41
CA ILE A 29 0.08 -5.90 -7.50
C ILE A 29 -0.69 -6.18 -8.80
N LEU A 30 -1.87 -6.80 -8.70
CA LEU A 30 -2.72 -7.14 -9.86
C LEU A 30 -3.56 -5.96 -10.36
N LEU A 31 -3.94 -5.00 -9.50
CA LEU A 31 -4.68 -3.78 -9.88
C LEU A 31 -3.78 -2.54 -10.01
N GLY A 32 -2.47 -2.66 -9.77
CA GLY A 32 -1.50 -1.57 -9.75
C GLY A 32 -1.10 -0.98 -11.10
N ARG A 33 -1.87 -1.19 -12.17
CA ARG A 33 -1.65 -0.47 -13.45
C ARG A 33 -2.30 0.91 -13.46
N GLY A 34 -2.05 1.67 -12.41
CA GLY A 34 -2.53 3.04 -12.27
C GLY A 34 -2.33 3.47 -10.84
N VAL A 35 -1.19 4.14 -10.60
CA VAL A 35 -0.92 5.04 -9.46
C VAL A 35 -2.24 5.48 -8.84
N GLU A 36 -2.47 5.31 -7.53
CA GLU A 36 -2.78 6.51 -6.77
C GLU A 36 -2.57 6.40 -5.24
N THR A 37 -2.17 5.30 -4.64
CA THR A 37 -1.42 5.34 -3.35
C THR A 37 -0.70 4.02 -3.19
N PRO A 38 0.65 3.98 -3.12
CA PRO A 38 1.36 2.71 -3.02
C PRO A 38 0.93 2.05 -1.71
N MET A 39 0.35 0.84 -1.80
CA MET A 39 0.00 0.03 -0.62
C MET A 39 1.12 -0.04 0.44
N PRO A 40 2.42 -0.08 0.08
CA PRO A 40 3.50 -0.03 1.07
C PRO A 40 3.46 1.21 1.97
N VAL A 41 3.11 2.38 1.43
CA VAL A 41 3.00 3.64 2.19
C VAL A 41 1.90 3.51 3.24
N VAL A 42 0.75 2.94 2.87
CA VAL A 42 -0.38 2.72 3.78
C VAL A 42 -0.02 1.72 4.88
N LEU A 43 0.68 0.63 4.53
CA LEU A 43 1.13 -0.38 5.50
C LEU A 43 2.15 0.18 6.50
N VAL A 44 3.14 0.95 6.02
CA VAL A 44 4.13 1.59 6.89
C VAL A 44 3.45 2.61 7.82
N GLY A 45 2.47 3.36 7.30
CA GLY A 45 1.67 4.30 8.10
C GLY A 45 0.84 3.58 9.17
N ALA A 46 0.18 2.48 8.82
CA ALA A 46 -0.58 1.65 9.74
C ALA A 46 0.31 1.05 10.84
N LEU A 47 1.45 0.45 10.46
CA LEU A 47 2.37 -0.19 11.42
C LEU A 47 3.00 0.84 12.37
N GLY A 48 3.42 2.00 11.83
CA GLY A 48 3.97 3.10 12.61
C GLY A 48 2.95 3.72 13.55
N GLY A 49 1.71 3.91 13.07
CA GLY A 49 0.61 4.41 13.90
C GLY A 49 0.21 3.40 14.98
N MET A 50 0.22 2.10 14.69
CA MET A 50 0.01 1.05 15.68
C MET A 50 1.07 1.07 16.77
N ALA A 51 2.35 1.30 16.41
CA ALA A 51 3.42 1.41 17.38
C ALA A 51 3.31 2.65 18.28
N ALA A 52 2.74 3.74 17.77
CA ALA A 52 2.56 4.99 18.52
C ALA A 52 1.33 4.99 19.43
N GLU A 53 0.15 4.68 18.88
CA GLU A 53 -1.15 4.83 19.59
C GLU A 53 -2.02 3.56 19.55
N GLY A 54 -1.45 2.40 19.22
CA GLY A 54 -2.18 1.13 19.19
C GLY A 54 -3.21 1.06 18.07
N LEU A 55 -4.36 0.42 18.32
CA LEU A 55 -5.35 0.12 17.27
C LEU A 55 -5.88 1.37 16.56
N ILE A 56 -6.05 2.48 17.29
CA ILE A 56 -6.52 3.75 16.72
C ILE A 56 -5.49 4.30 15.72
N GLY A 57 -4.22 4.20 16.08
CA GLY A 57 -3.11 4.60 15.24
C GLY A 57 -3.00 3.79 13.94
N LEU A 58 -3.54 2.57 13.87
CA LEU A 58 -3.60 1.80 12.61
C LEU A 58 -4.38 2.55 11.52
N PHE A 59 -5.46 3.22 11.89
CA PHE A 59 -6.27 4.04 10.98
C PHE A 59 -5.65 5.42 10.78
N VAL A 60 -5.30 6.10 11.86
CA VAL A 60 -4.77 7.48 11.80
C VAL A 60 -3.43 7.52 11.06
N GLY A 61 -2.52 6.59 11.35
CA GLY A 61 -1.20 6.52 10.72
C GLY A 61 -1.27 6.19 9.22
N ALA A 62 -2.17 5.27 8.83
CA ALA A 62 -2.41 4.96 7.43
C ALA A 62 -2.90 6.18 6.63
N VAL A 63 -3.88 6.92 7.18
CA VAL A 63 -4.46 8.11 6.54
C VAL A 63 -3.44 9.23 6.47
N MET A 64 -2.71 9.51 7.56
CA MET A 64 -1.76 10.62 7.62
C MET A 64 -0.60 10.44 6.63
N LEU A 65 -0.05 9.22 6.52
CA LEU A 65 1.03 8.94 5.57
C LEU A 65 0.53 8.98 4.11
N SER A 66 -0.69 8.48 3.85
CA SER A 66 -1.32 8.54 2.52
C SER A 66 -1.50 9.98 2.03
N VAL A 67 -2.04 10.86 2.89
CA VAL A 67 -2.24 12.28 2.55
C VAL A 67 -0.90 12.98 2.35
N SER A 68 0.08 12.71 3.20
CA SER A 68 1.43 13.29 3.09
C SER A 68 2.11 12.89 1.77
N TYR A 69 2.03 11.61 1.39
CA TYR A 69 2.56 11.10 0.12
C TYR A 69 1.93 11.80 -1.08
N LYS A 70 0.62 11.99 -1.07
CA LYS A 70 -0.11 12.74 -2.10
C LYS A 70 0.37 14.18 -2.21
N LEU A 71 0.53 14.85 -1.08
CA LEU A 71 1.02 16.22 -1.03
C LEU A 71 2.44 16.35 -1.60
N LEU A 72 3.33 15.42 -1.23
CA LEU A 72 4.69 15.35 -1.75
C LEU A 72 4.72 15.11 -3.26
N MET A 73 3.88 14.21 -3.78
CA MET A 73 3.81 13.90 -5.22
C MET A 73 3.36 15.12 -6.03
N VAL A 74 2.33 15.84 -5.56
CA VAL A 74 1.86 17.09 -6.19
C VAL A 74 2.97 18.15 -6.21
N TRP A 75 3.73 18.27 -5.13
CA TRP A 75 4.87 19.18 -5.07
C TRP A 75 5.98 18.79 -6.06
N VAL A 76 6.32 17.49 -6.15
CA VAL A 76 7.31 16.97 -7.11
C VAL A 76 6.88 17.23 -8.55
N ASP A 77 5.62 16.98 -8.90
CA ASP A 77 5.12 17.17 -10.26
C ASP A 77 5.14 18.65 -10.68
N THR A 78 4.92 19.56 -9.74
CA THR A 78 5.00 21.02 -10.01
C THR A 78 6.41 21.48 -10.39
N ALA A 79 7.46 20.73 -9.99
CA ALA A 79 8.86 21.07 -10.28
C ALA A 79 9.33 20.64 -11.68
N SER A 80 8.46 20.00 -12.48
CA SER A 80 8.78 19.56 -13.84
C SER A 80 8.35 20.62 -14.86
N PRO A 81 9.24 21.48 -15.39
CA PRO A 81 8.87 22.35 -16.50
C PRO A 81 8.54 21.47 -17.71
N THR A 82 7.26 21.38 -18.08
CA THR A 82 6.80 20.74 -19.31
C THR A 82 7.62 21.32 -20.46
N SER A 83 8.54 20.52 -21.02
CA SER A 83 9.44 20.93 -22.08
C SER A 83 8.64 21.30 -23.32
N THR A 84 8.35 22.59 -23.48
CA THR A 84 7.64 23.18 -24.62
C THR A 84 8.34 22.85 -25.95
N TRP A 85 9.64 22.55 -25.91
CA TRP A 85 10.45 22.11 -27.04
C TRP A 85 9.98 20.80 -27.67
N THR A 86 9.28 19.93 -26.92
CA THR A 86 8.72 18.66 -27.45
C THR A 86 7.47 18.89 -28.30
N THR A 87 6.74 19.97 -28.06
CA THR A 87 5.53 20.36 -28.82
C THR A 87 5.85 21.26 -30.02
N LEU A 88 7.01 21.92 -30.02
CA LEU A 88 7.43 22.88 -31.04
C LEU A 88 8.40 22.29 -32.10
N LEU A 89 8.93 21.08 -31.89
CA LEU A 89 9.81 20.41 -32.85
C LEU A 89 9.17 19.82 -34.14
N PRO A 90 7.84 19.70 -34.35
CA PRO A 90 7.32 19.17 -35.62
C PRO A 90 7.34 20.20 -36.77
N LEU A 91 7.81 21.44 -36.52
CA LEU A 91 7.74 22.57 -37.45
C LEU A 91 9.12 23.20 -37.80
N ALA A 92 10.24 22.57 -37.42
CA ALA A 92 11.61 22.99 -37.75
C ALA A 92 12.31 21.91 -38.59
#